data_AF-A0A5N5MIM9-F1
#
_entry.id   AF-A0A5N5MIM9-F1
#
_cell.length_a   1.000
_cell.length_b   1.000
_cell.length_c   1.000
_cell.angle_alpha   90.00
_cell.angle_beta   90.00
_cell.angle_gamma   90.00
#
_symmetry.space_group_name_H-M   'P 1'
#
loop_
_entity.id
_entity.type
_entity.pdbx_description
1 polymer ?
#
loop_
_entity_poly.entity_id
_entity_poly.type
_entity_poly.pdbx_seq_one_letter_code
_entity_poly.pdbx_strand_id
1 'polypeptide(L)'
;MPDMTQWSSDGVEEKNWPGKIAGRKSDVGEGVAFDLQLADFVKGIRGEEEPRSTAETGLAALIVCEAVKKALETGTAVELEPKIPRTEMWWLIYF
;
A
#
# COMPACT_ATOMS: atom_id res chain seq x y z
N MET A 1 7.49 -4.92 -16.38
CA MET A 1 6.26 -4.29 -15.88
C MET A 1 5.60 -5.28 -14.93
N PRO A 2 5.33 -4.92 -13.66
CA PRO A 2 4.59 -5.78 -12.75
C PRO A 2 3.22 -6.15 -13.36
N ASP A 3 2.76 -7.37 -13.16
CA ASP A 3 1.50 -7.89 -13.74
C ASP A 3 0.24 -7.51 -12.93
N MET A 4 0.41 -6.58 -11.97
CA MET A 4 -0.59 -6.14 -10.99
C MET A 4 -1.16 -7.27 -10.14
N THR A 5 -0.44 -8.39 -10.02
CA THR A 5 -0.78 -9.47 -9.10
C THR A 5 -0.17 -9.18 -7.72
N GLN A 6 -1.01 -8.93 -6.73
CA GLN A 6 -0.60 -8.85 -5.34
C GLN A 6 -0.56 -10.27 -4.74
N TRP A 7 0.54 -10.61 -4.07
CA TRP A 7 0.69 -11.85 -3.34
C TRP A 7 0.59 -11.60 -1.84
N SER A 8 -0.26 -12.35 -1.13
CA SER A 8 -0.39 -12.25 0.33
C SER A 8 -0.53 -13.62 1.00
N SER A 9 -0.08 -13.73 2.25
CA SER A 9 -0.32 -14.90 3.11
C SER A 9 -1.64 -14.78 3.89
N ASP A 10 -2.65 -14.11 3.32
CA ASP A 10 -3.91 -13.87 4.01
C ASP A 10 -4.70 -15.15 4.24
N GLY A 11 -5.28 -15.27 5.44
CA GLY A 11 -6.04 -16.45 5.85
C GLY A 11 -5.19 -17.64 6.33
N VAL A 12 -3.87 -17.47 6.48
CA VAL A 12 -2.98 -18.49 7.06
C VAL A 12 -2.75 -18.19 8.55
N GLU A 13 -2.94 -19.19 9.42
CA GLU A 13 -2.78 -19.07 10.88
C GLU A 13 -1.35 -18.67 11.28
N GLU A 14 -0.34 -19.16 10.56
CA GLU A 14 1.07 -18.87 10.82
C GLU A 14 1.78 -18.40 9.54
N LYS A 15 2.30 -17.17 9.56
CA LYS A 15 3.09 -16.62 8.46
C LYS A 15 4.49 -17.24 8.49
N ASN A 16 4.81 -18.05 7.48
CA ASN A 16 6.15 -18.57 7.28
C ASN A 16 6.57 -18.45 5.81
N TRP A 17 7.88 -18.37 5.56
CA TRP A 17 8.44 -18.21 4.22
C TRP A 17 8.09 -19.32 3.22
N PRO A 18 8.06 -20.63 3.58
CA PRO A 18 7.60 -21.68 2.68
C PRO A 18 6.06 -21.82 2.61
N GLY A 19 5.34 -20.90 3.26
CA GLY A 19 3.90 -20.98 3.47
C GLY A 19 3.12 -20.69 2.20
N LYS A 20 1.85 -21.12 2.18
CA LYS A 20 0.97 -20.80 1.05
C LYS A 20 0.72 -19.29 0.98
N ILE A 21 0.80 -18.75 -0.23
CA ILE A 21 0.41 -17.39 -0.58
C ILE A 21 -0.70 -17.42 -1.62
N ALA A 22 -1.62 -16.48 -1.53
CA ALA A 22 -2.68 -16.26 -2.51
C ALA A 22 -2.35 -15.03 -3.37
N GLY A 23 -2.60 -15.15 -4.67
CA GLY A 23 -2.49 -14.05 -5.62
C GLY A 23 -3.85 -13.39 -5.84
N ARG A 24 -3.93 -12.07 -5.76
CA ARG A 24 -5.08 -11.27 -6.16
C ARG A 24 -4.66 -10.31 -7.27
N LYS A 25 -5.35 -10.37 -8.40
CA LYS A 25 -5.14 -9.43 -9.50
C LYS A 25 -5.91 -8.14 -9.23
N SER A 26 -5.20 -7.02 -9.27
CA SER A 26 -5.81 -5.70 -9.17
C SER A 26 -6.21 -5.22 -10.55
N ASP A 27 -7.46 -4.77 -10.67
CA ASP A 27 -7.93 -4.05 -11.86
C ASP A 27 -7.49 -2.59 -11.72
N VAL A 28 -6.49 -2.21 -12.50
CA VAL A 28 -5.96 -0.84 -12.50
C VAL A 28 -6.22 -0.28 -13.88
N GLY A 29 -6.87 0.88 -13.92
CA GLY A 29 -7.25 1.54 -15.16
C GLY A 29 -6.06 1.71 -16.11
N GLU A 30 -6.33 1.62 -17.40
CA GLU A 30 -5.33 1.87 -18.42
C GLU A 30 -4.95 3.35 -18.44
N GLY A 31 -3.64 3.65 -18.51
CA GLY A 31 -3.15 5.02 -18.63
C GLY A 31 -1.78 5.24 -18.02
N VAL A 32 -1.27 6.47 -18.16
CA VAL A 32 -0.05 6.91 -17.48
C VAL A 32 -0.42 7.25 -16.04
N ALA A 33 0.27 6.65 -15.06
CA ALA A 33 -0.07 6.77 -13.64
C ALA A 33 -0.21 8.24 -13.15
N PHE A 34 0.69 9.12 -13.61
CA PHE A 34 0.66 10.53 -13.25
C PHE A 34 -0.58 11.26 -13.78
N ASP A 35 -0.98 10.98 -15.03
CA ASP A 35 -2.17 11.58 -15.63
C ASP A 35 -3.44 11.14 -14.90
N LEU A 36 -3.51 9.87 -14.52
CA LEU A 36 -4.61 9.32 -13.71
C LEU A 36 -4.67 9.97 -12.32
N GLN A 37 -3.52 10.10 -11.65
CA GLN A 37 -3.43 10.76 -10.33
C GLN A 37 -3.86 12.23 -10.39
N LEU A 38 -3.42 12.96 -11.42
CA LEU A 38 -3.78 14.37 -11.58
C LEU A 38 -5.28 14.53 -11.87
N ALA A 39 -5.86 13.65 -12.68
CA ALA A 39 -7.30 13.63 -12.94
C ALA A 39 -8.09 13.41 -11.64
N ASP A 40 -7.68 12.45 -10.80
CA ASP A 40 -8.32 12.18 -9.50
C ASP A 40 -8.23 13.37 -8.56
N PHE A 41 -7.07 14.05 -8.53
CA PHE A 41 -6.88 15.26 -7.74
C PHE A 41 -7.83 16.39 -8.15
N VAL A 42 -8.01 16.61 -9.47
CA VAL A 42 -8.92 17.63 -9.99
C VAL A 42 -10.38 17.31 -9.61
N LYS A 43 -10.81 16.05 -9.73
CA LYS A 43 -12.14 15.61 -9.30
C LYS A 43 -12.37 15.84 -7.81
N GLY A 44 -11.37 15.55 -6.98
CA GLY A 44 -11.40 15.80 -5.54
C GLY A 44 -11.59 17.28 -5.20
N ILE A 45 -10.87 18.18 -5.87
CA ILE A 45 -11.04 19.64 -5.68
C ILE A 45 -12.45 20.10 -6.08
N ARG A 46 -13.03 19.50 -7.12
CA ARG A 46 -14.39 19.82 -7.59
C ARG A 46 -15.49 19.21 -6.73
N GLY A 47 -15.16 18.35 -5.77
CA GLY A 47 -16.14 17.63 -4.95
C GLY A 47 -16.89 16.53 -5.73
N GLU A 48 -16.32 16.05 -6.84
CA GLU A 48 -16.91 15.01 -7.69
C GLU A 48 -16.61 13.60 -7.16
N GLU A 49 -15.47 13.42 -6.50
CA GLU A 49 -15.03 12.16 -5.88
C GLU A 49 -14.27 12.45 -4.58
N GLU A 50 -14.32 11.52 -3.62
CA GLU A 50 -13.49 11.60 -2.41
C GLU A 50 -12.02 11.32 -2.73
N PRO A 51 -11.05 12.02 -2.09
CA PRO A 51 -9.64 11.79 -2.33
C PRO A 51 -9.24 10.35 -1.98
N ARG A 52 -8.75 9.62 -2.97
CA ARG A 52 -8.21 8.27 -2.76
C ARG A 52 -6.89 8.27 -1.97
N SER A 53 -6.08 9.32 -2.14
CA SER A 53 -4.86 9.53 -1.37
C SER A 53 -5.12 10.52 -0.24
N THR A 54 -5.26 10.00 0.98
CA THR A 54 -5.57 10.79 2.18
C THR A 54 -4.32 11.14 2.99
N ALA A 55 -4.46 12.07 3.94
CA ALA A 55 -3.37 12.41 4.86
C ALA A 55 -3.01 11.23 5.77
N GLU A 56 -3.99 10.44 6.16
CA GLU A 56 -3.85 9.23 6.98
C GLU A 56 -3.03 8.16 6.25
N THR A 57 -3.34 7.94 4.97
CA THR A 57 -2.54 7.07 4.09
C THR A 57 -1.11 7.60 4.00
N GLY A 58 -0.91 8.91 3.79
CA GLY A 58 0.42 9.52 3.76
C GLY A 58 1.22 9.34 5.05
N LEU A 59 0.59 9.48 6.22
CA LEU A 59 1.23 9.24 7.51
C LEU A 59 1.60 7.75 7.69
N ALA A 60 0.73 6.84 7.27
CA ALA A 60 1.01 5.41 7.26
C ALA A 60 2.27 5.08 6.44
N ALA A 61 2.50 5.77 5.31
CA ALA A 61 3.74 5.66 4.52
C ALA A 61 4.97 5.90 5.37
N LEU A 62 4.95 7.02 6.09
CA LEU A 62 6.09 7.48 6.86
C LEU A 62 6.39 6.54 8.04
N ILE A 63 5.35 5.99 8.67
CA ILE A 63 5.50 4.98 9.72
C ILE A 63 6.20 3.73 9.18
N VAL A 64 5.82 3.26 7.99
CA VAL A 64 6.48 2.12 7.33
C VAL A 64 7.94 2.45 7.00
N CYS A 65 8.20 3.62 6.42
CA CYS A 65 9.57 4.06 6.12
C CYS A 65 10.45 4.10 7.37
N GLU A 66 9.91 4.59 8.49
CA GLU A 66 10.62 4.63 9.76
C GLU A 66 10.91 3.23 10.32
N ALA A 67 9.95 2.31 10.22
CA ALA A 67 10.15 0.93 10.63
C ALA A 67 11.21 0.21 9.78
N VAL A 68 11.25 0.48 8.46
CA VAL A 68 12.31 -0.04 7.57
C VAL A 68 13.68 0.47 8.01
N LYS A 69 13.80 1.76 8.31
CA LYS A 69 15.06 2.34 8.82
C LYS A 69 15.51 1.63 10.10
N LYS A 70 14.61 1.49 11.07
CA LYS A 70 14.89 0.79 12.33
C LYS A 70 15.31 -0.66 12.11
N ALA A 71 14.63 -1.39 11.23
CA ALA A 71 14.97 -2.77 10.91
C ALA A 71 16.37 -2.90 10.30
N LEU A 72 16.77 -1.94 9.46
CA LEU A 72 18.13 -1.90 8.89
C LEU A 72 19.19 -1.62 9.97
N GLU A 73 18.89 -0.76 10.95
CA GLU A 73 19.80 -0.44 12.05
C GLU A 73 19.95 -1.60 13.05
N THR A 74 18.86 -2.29 13.38
CA THR A 74 18.86 -3.37 14.38
C THR A 74 19.15 -4.74 13.79
N GLY A 75 18.96 -4.92 12.47
CA GLY A 75 19.02 -6.22 11.81
C GLY A 75 17.89 -7.17 12.20
N THR A 76 16.80 -6.64 12.78
CA THR A 76 15.66 -7.44 13.27
C THR A 76 14.36 -6.98 12.65
N ALA A 77 13.34 -7.85 12.65
CA ALA A 77 11.99 -7.45 12.30
C ALA A 77 11.45 -6.40 13.30
N VAL A 78 10.69 -5.44 12.78
CA VAL A 78 10.06 -4.36 13.56
C VAL A 78 8.55 -4.46 13.36
N GLU A 79 7.80 -4.53 14.46
CA GLU A 79 6.34 -4.48 14.45
C GLU A 79 5.87 -3.03 14.29
N LEU A 80 4.79 -2.81 13.53
CA LEU A 80 4.25 -1.48 13.27
C LEU A 80 3.21 -1.10 14.34
N GLU A 81 3.36 0.10 14.91
CA GLU A 81 2.37 0.71 15.81
C GLU A 81 2.04 2.15 15.35
N PRO A 82 0.75 2.52 15.19
CA PRO A 82 -0.43 1.67 15.28
C PRO A 82 -0.48 0.61 14.16
N LYS A 83 -1.27 -0.45 14.35
CA LYS A 83 -1.53 -1.42 13.28
C LYS A 83 -2.23 -0.72 12.12
N ILE A 84 -1.48 -0.44 11.06
CA ILE A 84 -2.00 0.19 9.86
C ILE A 84 -2.94 -0.82 9.17
N PRO A 85 -4.22 -0.48 8.95
CA PRO A 85 -5.13 -1.38 8.25
C PRO A 85 -4.60 -1.63 6.85
N ARG A 86 -4.63 -2.90 6.41
CA ARG A 86 -4.13 -3.25 5.07
C ARG A 86 -4.89 -2.58 3.94
N THR A 87 -6.12 -2.11 4.18
CA THR A 87 -6.95 -1.32 3.26
C THR A 87 -6.40 0.07 2.97
N GLU A 88 -5.56 0.64 3.85
CA GLU A 88 -4.90 1.95 3.66
C GLU A 88 -3.51 1.83 3.02
N MET A 89 -2.90 0.64 3.07
CA MET A 89 -1.54 0.41 2.55
C MET A 89 -1.47 0.28 1.02
N TRP A 90 -2.60 0.13 0.32
CA TRP A 90 -2.62 -0.13 -1.13
C TRP A 90 -2.02 1.01 -1.95
N TRP A 91 -2.14 2.25 -1.47
CA TRP A 91 -1.63 3.43 -2.16
C TRP A 91 -0.13 3.63 -1.98
N LEU A 92 0.47 3.08 -0.93
CA LEU A 92 1.88 3.33 -0.56
C LEU A 92 2.90 2.59 -1.41
N ILE A 93 2.45 1.57 -2.13
CA ILE A 93 3.32 0.72 -2.97
C ILE A 93 3.24 1.14 -4.45
N TYR A 94 2.26 1.96 -4.81
CA TYR A 94 1.93 2.30 -6.20
C TYR A 94 2.04 3.80 -6.53
N PHE A 95 2.64 4.59 -5.63
CA PHE A 95 3.21 5.91 -5.93
C PHE A 95 4.72 5.83 -6.09
#